data_AF-A0A1F9US72-F1
#
_entry.id   AF-A0A1F9US72-F1
#
_cell.length_a   1.000
_cell.length_b   1.000
_cell.length_c   1.000
_cell.angle_alpha   90.00
_cell.angle_beta   90.00
_cell.angle_gamma   90.00
#
_symmetry.space_group_name_H-M   'P 1'
#
loop_
_entity.id
_entity.type
_entity.pdbx_description
1 polymer ?
#
loop_
_entity_poly.entity_id
_entity_poly.type
_entity_poly.pdbx_seq_one_letter_code
_entity_poly.pdbx_strand_id
1 'polypeptide(L)'
;MSLAFLFVLITRAFLLCASPAYGSGGQVGEFLYYGSGARALAMGGAFTAISDDASAAYWNPAGMSQLLRKELTLMQSTLFADTKLDYYSYVHPSKKGGSAWGLSMTKLGSAGFEKVEATIDPATQTYTNVETVGTFGVEESALSWAYGRKVVDRVAIGTAIRKVTRSVDTSSDESMLADLGVLLNSKSSDRRVGFTIRNVYSQISGETDDKYPLVLRLGVSDQFFKKRLLMGADLDKNMDSEMGYHVGGEFGFTKRFKGRFGVQGSQGEGLRETDVGFGYGWKSFIFDYSIGLAELGTTSRISITLKFGRSVLERREENVQKIVQKAFQAAQGGNFLVVSEQLQAAQDLDPADKNVQVLVEKFQKVVSAVPSAMGGEEAATMTRQGVLAYANNDLKTAVGALRQAYYKDPRNEKLLSLLNKVEAEANMEKTEPPKGPELFTPIDQKVFDARQAILEGKYDVAIKKCQDIMDLNPNDSTAMKIMGSAFFLLDDHTRARKLWSRVLEIDPNDKEIPEFLKQLRPE
;
A
#
# COMPACT_ATOMS: atom_id res chain seq x y z
N MET A 1 -26.50 -3.74 7.82
CA MET A 1 -27.26 -2.48 7.58
C MET A 1 -26.76 -1.89 6.28
N SER A 2 -27.62 -1.73 5.26
CA SER A 2 -27.16 -1.20 3.96
C SER A 2 -26.87 0.30 4.09
N LEU A 3 -25.88 0.82 3.35
CA LEU A 3 -25.54 2.25 3.33
C LEU A 3 -26.77 3.13 3.01
N ALA A 4 -27.73 2.61 2.25
CA ALA A 4 -28.97 3.29 1.91
C ALA A 4 -29.86 3.52 3.14
N PHE A 5 -29.91 2.57 4.09
CA PHE A 5 -30.71 2.71 5.31
C PHE A 5 -30.10 3.77 6.26
N LEU A 6 -28.76 3.81 6.36
CA LEU A 6 -28.06 4.84 7.13
C LEU A 6 -28.21 6.23 6.48
N PHE A 7 -28.14 6.30 5.14
CA PHE A 7 -28.38 7.53 4.39
C PHE A 7 -29.81 8.05 4.56
N VAL A 8 -30.83 7.19 4.53
CA VAL A 8 -32.24 7.55 4.79
C VAL A 8 -32.46 8.03 6.23
N LEU A 9 -31.80 7.41 7.22
CA LEU A 9 -31.86 7.85 8.62
C LEU A 9 -31.17 9.21 8.83
N ILE A 10 -30.00 9.42 8.24
CA ILE A 10 -29.25 10.69 8.33
C ILE A 10 -29.97 11.81 7.59
N THR A 11 -30.54 11.55 6.40
CA THR A 11 -31.34 12.55 5.66
C THR A 11 -32.65 12.89 6.39
N ARG A 12 -33.33 11.93 7.03
CA ARG A 12 -34.49 12.23 7.90
C ARG A 12 -34.10 13.04 9.14
N ALA A 13 -32.95 12.76 9.76
CA ALA A 13 -32.43 13.55 10.87
C ALA A 13 -32.09 14.98 10.44
N PHE A 14 -31.58 15.16 9.22
CA PHE A 14 -31.28 16.47 8.64
C PHE A 14 -32.56 17.30 8.36
N LEU A 15 -33.62 16.66 7.86
CA LEU A 15 -34.92 17.29 7.59
C LEU A 15 -35.67 17.74 8.87
N LEU A 16 -35.34 17.17 10.03
CA LEU A 16 -35.92 17.55 11.32
C LEU A 16 -35.28 18.81 11.95
N CYS A 17 -34.18 19.33 11.39
CA CYS A 17 -33.50 20.56 11.83
C CYS A 17 -33.88 21.80 11.00
N ALA A 18 -35.08 21.84 10.44
CA ALA A 18 -35.60 23.02 9.75
C ALA A 18 -35.92 24.15 10.76
N SER A 19 -34.91 24.95 11.10
CA SER A 19 -35.06 26.21 11.84
C SER A 19 -35.74 27.28 10.98
N PRO A 20 -36.41 28.29 11.58
CA PRO A 20 -36.84 29.48 10.84
C PRO A 20 -35.65 30.16 10.14
N ALA A 21 -35.91 30.73 8.96
CA ALA A 21 -34.94 31.45 8.15
C ALA A 21 -34.41 32.67 8.92
N TYR A 22 -33.15 32.59 9.36
CA TYR A 22 -32.37 33.74 9.85
C TYR A 22 -31.35 34.11 8.77
N GLY A 23 -31.19 35.40 8.50
CA GLY A 23 -30.14 35.89 7.60
C GLY A 23 -28.77 35.43 8.08
N SER A 24 -27.90 35.00 7.17
CA SER A 24 -26.62 34.36 7.50
C SER A 24 -25.46 35.35 7.74
N GLY A 25 -25.70 36.66 7.64
CA GLY A 25 -24.65 37.67 7.76
C GLY A 25 -24.27 37.99 9.20
N GLY A 26 -22.97 38.16 9.46
CA GLY A 26 -22.46 38.61 10.76
C GLY A 26 -22.32 37.48 11.79
N GLN A 27 -22.18 36.24 11.33
CA GLN A 27 -22.00 35.09 12.21
C GLN A 27 -20.58 35.00 12.77
N VAL A 28 -20.48 34.48 13.98
CA VAL A 28 -19.21 34.26 14.66
C VAL A 28 -18.33 33.31 13.85
N GLY A 29 -17.13 33.77 13.49
CA GLY A 29 -16.14 32.99 12.75
C GLY A 29 -16.53 32.72 11.29
N GLU A 30 -17.29 33.61 10.65
CA GLU A 30 -17.75 33.45 9.26
C GLU A 30 -16.62 33.08 8.28
N PHE A 31 -15.42 33.63 8.49
CA PHE A 31 -14.23 33.33 7.67
C PHE A 31 -13.84 31.83 7.65
N LEU A 32 -14.22 31.06 8.68
CA LEU A 32 -14.01 29.60 8.76
C LEU A 32 -14.92 28.81 7.82
N TYR A 33 -15.83 29.47 7.13
CA TYR A 33 -16.79 28.87 6.20
C TYR A 33 -16.59 29.33 4.75
N TYR A 34 -15.77 30.36 4.49
CA TYR A 34 -15.41 30.80 3.13
C TYR A 34 -14.72 29.72 2.30
N GLY A 35 -14.15 28.72 2.97
CA GLY A 35 -13.54 27.56 2.35
C GLY A 35 -12.04 27.72 2.15
N SER A 36 -11.36 26.64 1.78
CA SER A 36 -9.91 26.61 1.63
C SER A 36 -9.45 25.63 0.57
N GLY A 37 -8.37 25.98 -0.14
CA GLY A 37 -7.85 25.26 -1.30
C GLY A 37 -8.59 25.62 -2.59
N ALA A 38 -7.87 26.15 -3.60
CA ALA A 38 -8.47 26.56 -4.87
C ALA A 38 -9.12 25.38 -5.61
N ARG A 39 -8.58 24.17 -5.46
CA ARG A 39 -9.20 22.93 -5.98
C ARG A 39 -10.58 22.67 -5.37
N ALA A 40 -10.72 22.78 -4.05
CA ALA A 40 -11.99 22.52 -3.37
C ALA A 40 -13.02 23.61 -3.68
N LEU A 41 -12.57 24.87 -3.73
CA LEU A 41 -13.40 26.02 -4.07
C LEU A 41 -13.84 25.99 -5.53
N ALA A 42 -12.99 25.58 -6.47
CA ALA A 42 -13.39 25.33 -7.87
C ALA A 42 -14.48 24.26 -8.04
N MET A 43 -14.74 23.45 -7.01
CA MET A 43 -15.83 22.46 -6.97
C MET A 43 -16.97 22.91 -6.06
N GLY A 44 -17.12 24.23 -5.86
CA GLY A 44 -18.21 24.82 -5.08
C GLY A 44 -18.15 24.45 -3.60
N GLY A 45 -16.99 24.05 -3.08
CA GLY A 45 -16.82 23.61 -1.70
C GLY A 45 -17.33 22.19 -1.39
N ALA A 46 -17.79 21.43 -2.39
CA ALA A 46 -18.27 20.05 -2.22
C ALA A 46 -17.11 19.06 -1.98
N PHE A 47 -16.48 19.14 -0.81
CA PHE A 47 -15.20 18.52 -0.52
C PHE A 47 -15.19 17.59 0.69
N THR A 48 -16.28 17.47 1.44
CA THR A 48 -16.34 16.70 2.70
C THR A 48 -16.08 15.22 2.49
N ALA A 49 -16.61 14.65 1.40
CA ALA A 49 -16.36 13.25 1.01
C ALA A 49 -15.14 13.07 0.08
N ILE A 50 -14.65 14.15 -0.54
CA ILE A 50 -13.50 14.11 -1.44
C ILE A 50 -12.21 14.16 -0.61
N SER A 51 -11.96 15.27 0.09
CA SER A 51 -10.92 15.48 1.12
C SER A 51 -9.68 14.60 0.97
N ASP A 52 -9.05 14.64 -0.22
CA ASP A 52 -7.95 13.77 -0.64
C ASP A 52 -6.65 14.52 -0.97
N ASP A 53 -6.53 15.75 -0.48
CA ASP A 53 -5.31 16.59 -0.51
C ASP A 53 -5.07 17.25 0.85
N ALA A 54 -4.03 18.08 0.98
CA ALA A 54 -3.68 18.75 2.24
C ALA A 54 -4.82 19.64 2.80
N SER A 55 -5.77 20.11 1.98
CA SER A 55 -6.92 20.88 2.46
C SER A 55 -7.92 20.01 3.24
N ALA A 56 -7.76 18.68 3.25
CA ALA A 56 -8.54 17.78 4.09
C ALA A 56 -8.46 18.14 5.58
N ALA A 57 -7.35 18.72 6.05
CA ALA A 57 -7.25 19.22 7.43
C ALA A 57 -8.32 20.27 7.76
N TYR A 58 -8.73 21.08 6.77
CA TYR A 58 -9.81 22.06 6.90
C TYR A 58 -11.18 21.46 6.66
N TRP A 59 -11.34 20.64 5.61
CA TRP A 59 -12.64 20.14 5.15
C TRP A 59 -13.17 18.95 5.93
N ASN A 60 -12.37 17.88 6.06
CA ASN A 60 -12.70 16.68 6.81
C ASN A 60 -11.40 15.97 7.25
N PRO A 61 -11.01 16.09 8.53
CA PRO A 61 -9.77 15.50 9.05
C PRO A 61 -9.64 13.99 8.82
N ALA A 62 -10.75 13.25 8.74
CA ALA A 62 -10.74 11.81 8.42
C ALA A 62 -10.18 11.53 7.02
N GLY A 63 -10.37 12.46 6.08
CA GLY A 63 -9.89 12.36 4.70
C GLY A 63 -8.37 12.31 4.57
N MET A 64 -7.63 12.90 5.53
CA MET A 64 -6.17 12.86 5.55
C MET A 64 -5.61 11.44 5.63
N SER A 65 -6.38 10.48 6.14
CA SER A 65 -5.98 9.06 6.17
C SER A 65 -5.75 8.44 4.79
N GLN A 66 -6.27 9.07 3.74
CA GLN A 66 -6.10 8.66 2.33
C GLN A 66 -4.77 9.12 1.74
N LEU A 67 -4.08 10.09 2.36
CA LEU A 67 -2.86 10.68 1.82
C LEU A 67 -1.68 9.72 1.93
N LEU A 68 -0.95 9.57 0.83
CA LEU A 68 0.18 8.64 0.71
C LEU A 68 1.55 9.35 0.67
N ARG A 69 1.60 10.66 0.48
CA ARG A 69 2.82 11.47 0.47
C ARG A 69 2.64 12.69 1.36
N LYS A 70 3.75 13.29 1.77
CA LYS A 70 3.70 14.58 2.48
C LYS A 70 3.24 15.64 1.49
N GLU A 71 2.33 16.50 1.92
CA GLU A 71 1.77 17.56 1.08
C GLU A 71 1.83 18.90 1.80
N LEU A 72 2.27 19.93 1.09
CA LEU A 72 2.21 21.32 1.52
C LEU A 72 1.36 22.07 0.49
N THR A 73 0.28 22.71 0.93
CA THR A 73 -0.60 23.53 0.10
C THR A 73 -0.57 24.95 0.61
N LEU A 74 -0.38 25.90 -0.30
CA LEU A 74 -0.49 27.34 -0.05
C LEU A 74 -1.58 27.87 -0.98
N MET A 75 -2.48 28.69 -0.48
CA MET A 75 -3.52 29.37 -1.26
C MET A 75 -3.60 30.83 -0.84
N GLN A 76 -3.86 31.69 -1.81
CA GLN A 76 -4.30 33.05 -1.59
C GLN A 76 -5.58 33.30 -2.38
N SER A 77 -6.54 33.96 -1.76
CA SER A 77 -7.79 34.40 -2.37
C SER A 77 -7.94 35.90 -2.16
N THR A 78 -8.18 36.63 -3.25
CA THR A 78 -8.58 38.04 -3.19
C THR A 78 -10.09 38.12 -3.20
N LEU A 79 -10.66 38.65 -2.12
CA LEU A 79 -12.08 38.84 -1.92
C LEU A 79 -12.46 40.30 -2.24
N PHE A 80 -13.69 40.70 -1.94
CA PHE A 80 -14.18 42.07 -2.12
C PHE A 80 -13.41 43.07 -1.25
N ALA A 81 -13.34 44.34 -1.68
CA ALA A 81 -12.68 45.44 -0.97
C ALA A 81 -11.22 45.14 -0.57
N ASP A 82 -10.46 44.50 -1.45
CA ASP A 82 -9.04 44.12 -1.25
C ASP A 82 -8.78 43.26 0.00
N THR A 83 -9.82 42.60 0.53
CA THR A 83 -9.70 41.64 1.62
C THR A 83 -8.97 40.39 1.13
N LYS A 84 -7.98 39.92 1.90
CA LYS A 84 -7.16 38.76 1.54
C LYS A 84 -7.46 37.59 2.47
N LEU A 85 -7.67 36.42 1.87
CA LEU A 85 -7.79 35.15 2.57
C LEU A 85 -6.62 34.24 2.17
N ASP A 86 -5.71 34.03 3.10
CA ASP A 86 -4.56 33.14 2.94
C ASP A 86 -4.82 31.81 3.65
N TYR A 87 -4.42 30.71 3.02
CA TYR A 87 -4.49 29.38 3.61
C TYR A 87 -3.19 28.61 3.40
N TYR A 88 -2.71 28.03 4.49
CA TYR A 88 -1.51 27.21 4.53
C TYR A 88 -1.88 25.86 5.14
N SER A 89 -1.46 24.76 4.52
CA SER A 89 -1.68 23.42 5.08
C SER A 89 -0.52 22.50 4.80
N TYR A 90 -0.08 21.81 5.84
CA TYR A 90 0.89 20.74 5.77
C TYR A 90 0.30 19.46 6.32
N VAL A 91 0.38 18.37 5.57
CA VAL A 91 -0.07 17.06 6.03
C VAL A 91 1.05 16.03 5.92
N HIS A 92 1.24 15.27 7.00
CA HIS A 92 2.23 14.23 7.13
C HIS A 92 1.59 12.85 7.37
N PRO A 93 1.54 11.99 6.33
CA PRO A 93 1.10 10.61 6.49
C PRO A 93 2.04 9.76 7.36
N SER A 94 1.48 8.81 8.08
CA SER A 94 2.23 7.82 8.86
C SER A 94 3.02 6.89 7.93
N LYS A 95 4.08 6.26 8.47
CA LYS A 95 4.93 5.35 7.68
C LYS A 95 4.18 4.12 7.15
N LYS A 96 3.14 3.65 7.86
CA LYS A 96 2.36 2.46 7.50
C LYS A 96 1.18 2.78 6.57
N GLY A 97 0.81 4.06 6.45
CA GLY A 97 -0.40 4.50 5.76
C GLY A 97 -1.65 4.39 6.63
N GLY A 98 -2.76 4.90 6.11
CA GLY A 98 -4.04 4.86 6.81
C GLY A 98 -4.13 5.80 8.02
N SER A 99 -3.13 6.64 8.29
CA SER A 99 -3.24 7.72 9.26
C SER A 99 -2.32 8.87 8.89
N ALA A 100 -2.69 10.08 9.29
CA ALA A 100 -1.96 11.29 9.02
C ALA A 100 -2.28 12.36 10.08
N TRP A 101 -1.31 13.22 10.36
CA TRP A 101 -1.56 14.47 11.08
C TRP A 101 -1.30 15.65 10.14
N GLY A 102 -1.96 16.77 10.42
CA GLY A 102 -1.81 18.00 9.66
C GLY A 102 -1.76 19.22 10.55
N LEU A 103 -1.13 20.27 10.04
CA LEU A 103 -1.18 21.62 10.57
C LEU A 103 -1.70 22.53 9.47
N SER A 104 -2.70 23.34 9.76
CA SER A 104 -3.20 24.33 8.81
C SER A 104 -3.45 25.67 9.46
N MET A 105 -3.28 26.75 8.71
CA MET A 105 -3.57 28.10 9.15
C MET A 105 -4.43 28.79 8.09
N THR A 106 -5.55 29.36 8.52
CA THR A 106 -6.39 30.23 7.69
C THR A 106 -6.28 31.63 8.23
N LYS A 107 -6.02 32.63 7.38
CA LYS A 107 -5.89 34.03 7.79
C LYS A 107 -6.74 34.90 6.87
N LEU A 108 -7.66 35.66 7.45
CA LEU A 108 -8.39 36.72 6.78
C LEU A 108 -7.85 38.07 7.25
N GLY A 109 -7.57 38.98 6.32
CA GLY A 109 -7.11 40.32 6.65
C GLY A 109 -7.72 41.37 5.74
N SER A 110 -8.21 42.45 6.34
CA SER A 110 -8.60 43.67 5.66
C SER A 110 -8.04 44.87 6.40
N ALA A 111 -7.55 45.87 5.67
CA ALA A 111 -6.86 47.02 6.25
C ALA A 111 -7.17 48.29 5.46
N GLY A 112 -6.84 49.44 6.06
CA GLY A 112 -7.06 50.74 5.43
C GLY A 112 -8.43 51.34 5.71
N PHE A 113 -9.15 50.83 6.71
CA PHE A 113 -10.41 51.44 7.16
C PHE A 113 -10.11 52.74 7.89
N GLU A 114 -10.81 53.82 7.53
CA GLU A 114 -10.64 55.11 8.19
C GLU A 114 -11.21 55.09 9.61
N LYS A 115 -10.41 55.56 10.58
CA LYS A 115 -10.85 55.81 11.94
C LYS A 115 -11.34 57.25 11.99
N VAL A 116 -12.62 57.46 12.32
CA VAL A 116 -13.21 58.80 12.38
C VAL A 116 -13.62 59.14 13.81
N GLU A 117 -13.37 60.38 14.21
CA GLU A 117 -13.90 60.98 15.43
C GLU A 117 -14.99 61.97 15.03
N ALA A 118 -16.19 61.81 15.58
CA ALA A 118 -17.34 62.63 15.24
C ALA A 118 -17.86 63.38 16.47
N THR A 119 -18.03 64.68 16.36
CA THR A 119 -18.71 65.50 17.38
C THR A 119 -20.20 65.52 17.07
N ILE A 120 -21.02 65.12 18.05
CA ILE A 120 -22.49 65.10 17.93
C ILE A 120 -23.05 66.30 18.71
N ASP A 121 -23.91 67.09 18.07
CA ASP A 121 -24.67 68.12 18.78
C ASP A 121 -25.70 67.42 19.70
N PRO A 122 -25.62 67.61 21.03
CA PRO A 122 -26.51 66.94 21.97
C PRO A 122 -27.97 67.36 21.83
N ALA A 123 -28.27 68.53 21.25
CA ALA A 123 -29.63 69.05 21.11
C ALA A 123 -30.36 68.52 19.86
N THR A 124 -29.63 68.30 18.76
CA THR A 124 -30.20 67.89 17.47
C THR A 124 -29.86 66.45 17.07
N GLN A 125 -28.93 65.80 17.78
CA GLN A 125 -28.40 64.47 17.43
C GLN A 125 -27.77 64.43 16.03
N THR A 126 -27.32 65.58 15.51
CA THR A 126 -26.65 65.66 14.20
C THR A 126 -25.14 65.74 14.36
N TYR A 127 -24.41 65.10 13.45
CA TYR A 127 -22.95 65.22 13.34
C TYR A 127 -22.57 66.63 12.90
N THR A 128 -21.79 67.34 13.72
CA THR A 128 -21.35 68.71 13.43
C THR A 128 -19.91 68.76 12.90
N ASN A 129 -19.08 67.78 13.24
CA ASN A 129 -17.74 67.60 12.69
C ASN A 129 -17.40 66.10 12.62
N VAL A 130 -16.72 65.68 11.55
CA VAL A 130 -16.20 64.32 11.35
C VAL A 130 -14.76 64.45 10.88
N GLU A 131 -13.81 64.06 11.72
CA GLU A 131 -12.37 64.14 11.42
C GLU A 131 -11.77 62.74 11.35
N THR A 132 -10.95 62.48 10.33
CA THR A 132 -10.21 61.21 10.21
C THR A 132 -8.98 61.24 11.10
N VAL A 133 -8.97 60.41 12.14
CA VAL A 133 -7.93 60.34 13.19
C VAL A 133 -6.92 59.20 12.98
N GLY A 134 -7.05 58.44 11.90
CA GLY A 134 -6.11 57.37 11.54
C GLY A 134 -6.75 56.30 10.67
N THR A 135 -6.12 55.13 10.62
CA THR A 135 -6.70 53.93 10.00
C THR A 135 -6.63 52.74 10.95
N PHE A 136 -7.53 51.79 10.78
CA PHE A 136 -7.51 50.51 11.48
C PHE A 136 -7.64 49.34 10.50
N GLY A 137 -7.36 48.14 11.02
CA GLY A 137 -7.48 46.88 10.29
C GLY A 137 -8.22 45.85 11.10
N VAL A 138 -8.66 44.81 10.39
CA VAL A 138 -9.29 43.62 10.94
C VAL A 138 -8.47 42.41 10.49
N GLU A 139 -8.04 41.62 11.45
CA GLU A 139 -7.34 40.36 11.20
C GLU A 139 -8.01 39.24 11.98
N GLU A 140 -8.30 38.14 11.27
CA GLU A 140 -8.78 36.89 11.83
C GLU A 140 -7.86 35.76 11.42
N SER A 141 -7.49 34.91 12.36
CA SER A 141 -6.60 33.78 12.10
C SER A 141 -7.09 32.53 12.80
N ALA A 142 -6.92 31.37 12.16
CA ALA A 142 -7.27 30.07 12.70
C ALA A 142 -6.14 29.08 12.47
N LEU A 143 -5.36 28.79 13.52
CA LEU A 143 -4.33 27.76 13.52
C LEU A 143 -4.95 26.43 13.96
N SER A 144 -4.80 25.39 13.15
CA SER A 144 -5.43 24.08 13.36
C SER A 144 -4.40 22.98 13.39
N TRP A 145 -4.49 22.09 14.38
CA TRP A 145 -3.87 20.78 14.36
C TRP A 145 -4.94 19.73 14.10
N ALA A 146 -4.69 18.82 13.18
CA ALA A 146 -5.64 17.79 12.80
C ALA A 146 -4.99 16.41 12.81
N TYR A 147 -5.78 15.38 13.12
CA TYR A 147 -5.38 13.99 13.01
C TYR A 147 -6.50 13.15 12.41
N GLY A 148 -6.15 12.28 11.47
CA GLY A 148 -7.08 11.35 10.83
C GLY A 148 -6.49 9.95 10.77
N ARG A 149 -7.33 8.92 11.00
CA ARG A 149 -6.94 7.52 10.89
C ARG A 149 -8.07 6.63 10.37
N LYS A 150 -7.67 5.64 9.59
CA LYS A 150 -8.45 4.47 9.21
C LYS A 150 -8.57 3.57 10.45
N VAL A 151 -9.79 3.34 10.89
CA VAL A 151 -10.11 2.47 12.03
C VAL A 151 -10.43 1.06 11.56
N VAL A 152 -11.18 0.97 10.47
CA VAL A 152 -11.54 -0.27 9.77
C VAL A 152 -11.29 -0.04 8.29
N ASP A 153 -11.22 -1.10 7.48
CA ASP A 153 -10.82 -1.02 6.07
C ASP A 153 -11.61 -0.06 5.17
N ARG A 154 -12.73 0.48 5.67
CA ARG A 154 -13.61 1.41 4.98
C ARG A 154 -14.09 2.57 5.83
N VAL A 155 -13.62 2.67 7.07
CA VAL A 155 -14.06 3.71 8.01
C VAL A 155 -12.82 4.42 8.51
N ALA A 156 -12.74 5.71 8.22
CA ALA A 156 -11.79 6.61 8.82
C ALA A 156 -12.50 7.61 9.73
N ILE A 157 -11.83 7.97 10.81
CA ILE A 157 -12.25 9.02 11.72
C ILE A 157 -11.15 10.07 11.79
N GLY A 158 -11.50 11.29 12.15
CA GLY A 158 -10.53 12.34 12.40
C GLY A 158 -11.08 13.40 13.31
N THR A 159 -10.16 14.23 13.81
CA THR A 159 -10.46 15.39 14.64
C THR A 159 -9.53 16.52 14.27
N ALA A 160 -9.99 17.76 14.50
CA ALA A 160 -9.15 18.95 14.43
C ALA A 160 -9.39 19.81 15.67
N ILE A 161 -8.31 20.37 16.21
CA ILE A 161 -8.34 21.39 17.25
C ILE A 161 -7.86 22.68 16.62
N ARG A 162 -8.63 23.76 16.78
CA ARG A 162 -8.34 25.06 16.18
C ARG A 162 -8.22 26.11 17.27
N LYS A 163 -7.18 26.94 17.20
CA LYS A 163 -7.08 28.20 17.93
C LYS A 163 -7.44 29.31 16.95
N VAL A 164 -8.51 30.02 17.23
CA VAL A 164 -8.94 31.22 16.51
C VAL A 164 -8.49 32.45 17.28
N THR A 165 -8.02 33.46 16.56
CA THR A 165 -7.67 34.78 17.11
C THR A 165 -8.29 35.82 16.22
N ARG A 166 -8.98 36.79 16.81
CA ARG A 166 -9.49 37.96 16.09
C ARG A 166 -8.96 39.22 16.73
N SER A 167 -8.61 40.19 15.90
CA SER A 167 -8.23 41.52 16.33
C SER A 167 -8.93 42.57 15.47
N VAL A 168 -9.53 43.56 16.12
CA VAL A 168 -10.14 44.73 15.50
C VAL A 168 -9.61 45.96 16.21
N ASP A 169 -8.77 46.75 15.52
CA ASP A 169 -8.04 47.87 16.12
C ASP A 169 -7.30 47.45 17.42
N THR A 170 -7.79 47.90 18.58
CA THR A 170 -7.21 47.59 19.90
C THR A 170 -7.85 46.40 20.61
N SER A 171 -9.00 45.93 20.15
CA SER A 171 -9.72 44.81 20.78
C SER A 171 -9.28 43.48 20.19
N SER A 172 -9.21 42.45 21.03
CA SER A 172 -8.86 41.10 20.58
C SER A 172 -9.58 40.02 21.38
N ASP A 173 -9.86 38.90 20.71
CA ASP A 173 -10.39 37.69 21.33
C ASP A 173 -9.64 36.45 20.82
N GLU A 174 -9.73 35.40 21.61
CA GLU A 174 -9.22 34.08 21.27
C GLU A 174 -10.31 33.02 21.47
N SER A 175 -10.29 31.98 20.65
CA SER A 175 -11.21 30.86 20.80
C SER A 175 -10.51 29.53 20.56
N MET A 176 -10.90 28.49 21.28
CA MET A 176 -10.51 27.11 21.01
C MET A 176 -11.72 26.32 20.53
N LEU A 177 -11.56 25.66 19.38
CA LEU A 177 -12.60 24.88 18.72
C LEU A 177 -12.14 23.44 18.52
N ALA A 178 -13.07 22.49 18.55
CA ALA A 178 -12.80 21.11 18.15
C ALA A 178 -13.83 20.57 17.16
N ASP A 179 -13.33 19.86 16.16
CA ASP A 179 -14.12 19.22 15.11
C ASP A 179 -13.96 17.71 15.15
N LEU A 180 -14.97 17.02 14.63
CA LEU A 180 -14.97 15.58 14.38
C LEU A 180 -15.33 15.31 12.92
N GLY A 181 -14.67 14.30 12.34
CA GLY A 181 -14.89 13.88 10.96
C GLY A 181 -14.93 12.37 10.82
N VAL A 182 -15.75 11.90 9.90
CA VAL A 182 -15.85 10.50 9.49
C VAL A 182 -15.80 10.44 7.97
N LEU A 183 -15.14 9.42 7.45
CA LEU A 183 -15.13 9.10 6.03
C LEU A 183 -15.38 7.60 5.82
N LEU A 184 -16.37 7.29 5.00
CA LEU A 184 -16.82 5.95 4.68
C LEU A 184 -16.54 5.64 3.20
N ASN A 185 -15.85 4.54 2.92
CA ASN A 185 -15.54 4.09 1.56
C ASN A 185 -16.41 2.87 1.18
N SER A 186 -16.94 2.84 -0.03
CA SER A 186 -17.70 1.69 -0.55
C SER A 186 -16.80 0.48 -0.86
N LYS A 187 -17.37 -0.73 -0.85
CA LYS A 187 -16.66 -1.99 -1.23
C LYS A 187 -16.58 -2.17 -2.75
N SER A 188 -17.65 -1.81 -3.44
CA SER A 188 -17.90 -2.20 -4.84
C SER A 188 -17.82 -1.04 -5.82
N SER A 189 -17.59 0.18 -5.33
CA SER A 189 -17.50 1.40 -6.14
C SER A 189 -16.47 2.37 -5.54
N ASP A 190 -16.06 3.38 -6.30
CA ASP A 190 -15.22 4.48 -5.82
C ASP A 190 -16.01 5.51 -4.98
N ARG A 191 -17.24 5.16 -4.56
CA ARG A 191 -18.12 6.03 -3.79
C ARG A 191 -17.60 6.25 -2.37
N ARG A 192 -17.62 7.50 -1.94
CA ARG A 192 -17.28 7.92 -0.58
C ARG A 192 -18.42 8.73 0.03
N VAL A 193 -18.61 8.56 1.33
CA VAL A 193 -19.53 9.39 2.14
C VAL A 193 -18.72 10.01 3.26
N GLY A 194 -18.77 11.33 3.37
CA GLY A 194 -18.10 12.10 4.40
C GLY A 194 -19.11 12.72 5.33
N PHE A 195 -18.79 12.79 6.61
CA PHE A 195 -19.60 13.50 7.60
C PHE A 195 -18.69 14.24 8.57
N THR A 196 -19.00 15.49 8.88
CA THR A 196 -18.26 16.27 9.87
C THR A 196 -19.19 17.02 10.79
N ILE A 197 -18.79 17.15 12.04
CA ILE A 197 -19.39 18.04 13.02
C ILE A 197 -18.29 19.01 13.43
N ARG A 198 -18.49 20.30 13.14
CA ARG A 198 -17.55 21.36 13.53
C ARG A 198 -18.03 22.06 14.79
N ASN A 199 -17.08 22.59 15.55
CA ASN A 199 -17.34 23.31 16.80
C ASN A 199 -18.10 22.45 17.83
N VAL A 200 -17.79 21.16 17.91
CA VAL A 200 -18.32 20.23 18.94
C VAL A 200 -17.92 20.69 20.34
N TYR A 201 -16.73 21.28 20.43
CA TYR A 201 -16.26 22.03 21.58
C TYR A 201 -15.97 23.45 21.10
N SER A 202 -16.39 24.43 21.89
CA SER A 202 -16.02 25.83 21.71
C SER A 202 -15.81 26.49 23.07
N GLN A 203 -14.70 27.21 23.18
CA GLN A 203 -14.39 28.04 24.34
C GLN A 203 -13.86 29.36 23.80
N ILE A 204 -14.47 30.47 24.21
CA ILE A 204 -14.07 31.82 23.82
C ILE A 204 -13.54 32.54 25.05
N SER A 205 -12.52 33.36 24.86
CA SER A 205 -11.95 34.25 25.85
C SER A 205 -11.64 35.59 25.21
N GLY A 206 -11.98 36.70 25.86
CA GLY A 206 -11.75 38.03 25.32
C GLY A 206 -12.97 38.93 25.53
N GLU A 207 -13.05 39.98 24.72
CA GLU A 207 -14.06 41.03 24.83
C GLU A 207 -15.31 40.72 23.98
N THR A 208 -15.86 39.51 24.09
CA THR A 208 -17.07 39.12 23.35
C THR A 208 -17.93 38.11 24.10
N ASP A 209 -19.25 38.18 23.89
CA ASP A 209 -20.27 37.22 24.35
C ASP A 209 -20.66 36.21 23.25
N ASP A 210 -19.98 36.25 22.11
CA ASP A 210 -20.19 35.40 20.95
C ASP A 210 -20.15 33.90 21.30
N LYS A 211 -20.82 33.08 20.48
CA LYS A 211 -20.76 31.61 20.57
C LYS A 211 -20.63 31.02 19.18
N TYR A 212 -19.68 30.09 19.02
CA TYR A 212 -19.55 29.37 17.75
C TYR A 212 -20.70 28.37 17.61
N PRO A 213 -21.51 28.46 16.55
CA PRO A 213 -22.54 27.48 16.29
C PRO A 213 -21.93 26.14 15.89
N LEU A 214 -22.62 25.06 16.26
CA LEU A 214 -22.31 23.74 15.75
C LEU A 214 -22.66 23.68 14.25
N VAL A 215 -21.77 23.10 13.45
CA VAL A 215 -22.00 22.96 12.00
C VAL A 215 -21.93 21.50 11.60
N LEU A 216 -23.03 20.99 11.04
CA LEU A 216 -23.12 19.66 10.48
C LEU A 216 -22.84 19.70 8.99
N ARG A 217 -22.02 18.79 8.49
CA ARG A 217 -21.79 18.62 7.05
C ARG A 217 -21.85 17.17 6.64
N LEU A 218 -22.57 16.90 5.55
CA LEU A 218 -22.69 15.59 4.93
C LEU A 218 -22.27 15.70 3.48
N GLY A 219 -21.36 14.85 3.03
CA GLY A 219 -20.88 14.81 1.66
C GLY A 219 -21.00 13.43 1.03
N VAL A 220 -21.19 13.39 -0.28
CA VAL A 220 -21.05 12.20 -1.10
C VAL A 220 -20.17 12.50 -2.30
N SER A 221 -19.29 11.56 -2.68
CA SER A 221 -18.53 11.65 -3.92
C SER A 221 -18.47 10.31 -4.63
N ASP A 222 -18.33 10.36 -5.96
CA ASP A 222 -18.20 9.16 -6.80
C ASP A 222 -17.34 9.46 -8.03
N GLN A 223 -16.76 8.42 -8.63
CA GLN A 223 -15.91 8.54 -9.82
C GLN A 223 -16.54 7.82 -11.01
N PHE A 224 -16.59 8.51 -12.15
CA PHE A 224 -17.19 8.05 -13.39
C PHE A 224 -16.18 8.01 -14.54
N PHE A 225 -16.56 7.38 -15.66
CA PHE A 225 -15.79 7.34 -16.91
C PHE A 225 -14.34 6.84 -16.72
N LYS A 226 -14.17 5.67 -16.07
CA LYS A 226 -12.84 5.11 -15.73
C LYS A 226 -11.98 6.11 -14.92
N LYS A 227 -12.58 6.75 -13.92
CA LYS A 227 -11.94 7.71 -13.00
C LYS A 227 -11.53 9.04 -13.65
N ARG A 228 -12.14 9.41 -14.78
CA ARG A 228 -11.89 10.69 -15.45
C ARG A 228 -12.77 11.82 -14.92
N LEU A 229 -13.95 11.51 -14.39
CA LEU A 229 -14.83 12.50 -13.78
C LEU A 229 -15.03 12.15 -12.31
N LEU A 230 -14.67 13.06 -11.43
CA LEU A 230 -15.03 13.02 -10.00
C LEU A 230 -16.20 13.97 -9.80
N MET A 231 -17.27 13.51 -9.16
CA MET A 231 -18.39 14.34 -8.75
C MET A 231 -18.50 14.35 -7.23
N GLY A 232 -18.89 15.49 -6.66
CA GLY A 232 -19.15 15.67 -5.24
C GLY A 232 -20.42 16.47 -5.01
N ALA A 233 -21.14 16.15 -3.94
CA ALA A 233 -22.23 16.96 -3.43
C ALA A 233 -22.18 16.97 -1.90
N ASP A 234 -22.28 18.16 -1.31
CA ASP A 234 -22.32 18.35 0.14
C ASP A 234 -23.58 19.12 0.54
N LEU A 235 -24.08 18.82 1.74
CA LEU A 235 -25.08 19.58 2.47
C LEU A 235 -24.46 20.03 3.79
N ASP A 236 -24.64 21.28 4.15
CA ASP A 236 -24.22 21.82 5.43
C ASP A 236 -25.37 22.51 6.15
N LYS A 237 -25.35 22.43 7.48
CA LYS A 237 -26.31 23.09 8.34
C LYS A 237 -25.56 23.64 9.54
N ASN A 238 -25.36 24.94 9.53
CA ASN A 238 -24.96 25.71 10.70
C ASN A 238 -26.24 26.01 11.51
N MET A 239 -26.20 25.80 12.83
CA MET A 239 -27.39 25.95 13.69
C MET A 239 -27.98 27.36 13.67
N ASP A 240 -27.15 28.37 13.36
CA ASP A 240 -27.56 29.77 13.31
C ASP A 240 -27.90 30.24 11.88
N SER A 241 -27.67 29.41 10.85
CA SER A 241 -27.95 29.76 9.45
C SER A 241 -28.93 28.80 8.79
N GLU A 242 -29.36 29.15 7.58
CA GLU A 242 -30.05 28.22 6.71
C GLU A 242 -29.16 27.07 6.23
N MET A 243 -29.80 26.03 5.70
CA MET A 243 -29.10 24.89 5.12
C MET A 243 -28.43 25.28 3.79
N GLY A 244 -27.14 24.99 3.68
CA GLY A 244 -26.35 25.14 2.47
C GLY A 244 -26.30 23.87 1.64
N TYR A 245 -26.12 24.03 0.33
CA TYR A 245 -25.86 22.95 -0.61
C TYR A 245 -24.67 23.32 -1.50
N HIS A 246 -23.89 22.29 -1.84
CA HIS A 246 -22.71 22.41 -2.69
C HIS A 246 -22.69 21.26 -3.68
N VAL A 247 -22.42 21.55 -4.95
CA VAL A 247 -22.26 20.52 -5.99
C VAL A 247 -21.06 20.88 -6.85
N GLY A 248 -20.20 19.92 -7.15
CA GLY A 248 -19.05 20.16 -8.00
C GLY A 248 -18.51 18.93 -8.69
N GLY A 249 -17.67 19.18 -9.70
CA GLY A 249 -17.04 18.15 -10.50
C GLY A 249 -15.61 18.50 -10.90
N GLU A 250 -14.77 17.46 -11.06
CA GLU A 250 -13.42 17.54 -11.59
C GLU A 250 -13.27 16.57 -12.76
N PHE A 251 -12.96 17.09 -13.95
CA PHE A 251 -12.75 16.31 -15.16
C PHE A 251 -11.28 16.29 -15.58
N GLY A 252 -10.70 15.09 -15.66
CA GLY A 252 -9.35 14.83 -16.16
C GLY A 252 -9.30 14.74 -17.68
N PHE A 253 -8.88 15.83 -18.34
CA PHE A 253 -8.56 15.83 -19.77
C PHE A 253 -7.29 15.03 -20.04
N THR A 254 -6.26 15.22 -19.21
CA THR A 254 -5.01 14.44 -19.23
C THR A 254 -4.62 14.06 -17.80
N LYS A 255 -3.51 13.31 -17.64
CA LYS A 255 -2.96 13.02 -16.30
C LYS A 255 -2.49 14.26 -15.56
N ARG A 256 -2.24 15.38 -16.26
CA ARG A 256 -1.69 16.62 -15.71
C ARG A 256 -2.71 17.74 -15.66
N PHE A 257 -3.59 17.83 -16.65
CA PHE A 257 -4.56 18.93 -16.77
C PHE A 257 -5.97 18.47 -16.43
N LYS A 258 -6.61 19.20 -15.51
CA LYS A 258 -7.96 18.94 -15.03
C LYS A 258 -8.80 20.21 -15.05
N GLY A 259 -10.03 20.13 -15.51
CA GLY A 259 -11.03 21.21 -15.38
C GLY A 259 -11.98 20.94 -14.23
N ARG A 260 -12.51 22.00 -13.63
CA ARG A 260 -13.40 21.92 -12.48
C ARG A 260 -14.53 22.92 -12.60
N PHE A 261 -15.68 22.54 -12.07
CA PHE A 261 -16.85 23.39 -11.96
C PHE A 261 -17.55 23.11 -10.64
N GLY A 262 -18.23 24.12 -10.11
CA GLY A 262 -18.98 23.99 -8.88
C GLY A 262 -20.04 25.06 -8.73
N VAL A 263 -21.02 24.77 -7.90
CA VAL A 263 -22.06 25.69 -7.48
C VAL A 263 -22.29 25.53 -6.00
N GLN A 264 -22.53 26.65 -5.32
CA GLN A 264 -22.93 26.69 -3.92
C GLN A 264 -24.13 27.59 -3.73
N GLY A 265 -24.99 27.23 -2.79
CA GLY A 265 -26.21 27.97 -2.48
C GLY A 265 -26.77 27.63 -1.12
N SER A 266 -27.85 28.30 -0.75
CA SER A 266 -28.59 28.07 0.49
C SER A 266 -30.09 28.00 0.23
N GLN A 267 -30.84 27.39 1.16
CA GLN A 267 -32.26 27.12 0.99
C GLN A 267 -33.14 28.39 0.84
N GLY A 268 -32.72 29.54 1.36
CA GLY A 268 -33.48 30.80 1.28
C GLY A 268 -32.89 31.88 0.37
N GLU A 269 -31.57 31.89 0.12
CA GLU A 269 -30.94 32.83 -0.83
C GLU A 269 -30.79 32.24 -2.24
N GLY A 270 -30.94 30.93 -2.40
CA GLY A 270 -30.75 30.25 -3.69
C GLY A 270 -29.27 30.10 -4.05
N LEU A 271 -28.93 30.35 -5.31
CA LEU A 271 -27.55 30.21 -5.82
C LEU A 271 -26.69 31.39 -5.33
N ARG A 272 -25.67 31.11 -4.53
CA ARG A 272 -24.77 32.14 -3.96
C ARG A 272 -23.54 32.37 -4.84
N GLU A 273 -22.94 31.30 -5.34
CA GLU A 273 -21.71 31.39 -6.14
C GLU A 273 -21.60 30.24 -7.14
N THR A 274 -21.09 30.55 -8.33
CA THR A 274 -20.69 29.56 -9.35
C THR A 274 -19.19 29.62 -9.53
N ASP A 275 -18.52 28.49 -9.38
CA ASP A 275 -17.08 28.37 -9.46
C ASP A 275 -16.65 27.63 -10.72
N VAL A 276 -15.60 28.12 -11.35
CA VAL A 276 -14.89 27.44 -12.44
C VAL A 276 -13.41 27.46 -12.13
N GLY A 277 -12.72 26.36 -12.41
CA GLY A 277 -11.28 26.31 -12.19
C GLY A 277 -10.56 25.27 -13.00
N PHE A 278 -9.24 25.31 -12.94
CA PHE A 278 -8.38 24.30 -13.54
C PHE A 278 -7.23 23.93 -12.62
N GLY A 279 -6.66 22.76 -12.87
CA GLY A 279 -5.49 22.24 -12.17
C GLY A 279 -4.46 21.72 -13.15
N TYR A 280 -3.20 22.08 -12.94
CA TYR A 280 -2.06 21.62 -13.72
C TYR A 280 -0.98 21.00 -12.84
N GLY A 281 -0.77 19.69 -13.00
CA GLY A 281 0.27 18.93 -12.32
C GLY A 281 1.59 18.92 -13.10
N TRP A 282 2.66 19.38 -12.46
CA TRP A 282 4.03 19.35 -12.98
C TRP A 282 5.00 18.73 -11.97
N LYS A 283 5.44 17.49 -12.25
CA LYS A 283 6.25 16.67 -11.34
C LYS A 283 5.57 16.54 -9.95
N SER A 284 6.19 17.10 -8.92
CA SER A 284 5.69 17.14 -7.54
C SER A 284 4.81 18.35 -7.23
N PHE A 285 4.70 19.31 -8.16
CA PHE A 285 3.90 20.51 -8.00
C PHE A 285 2.53 20.35 -8.64
N ILE A 286 1.51 20.93 -8.03
CA ILE A 286 0.18 21.09 -8.60
C ILE A 286 -0.17 22.57 -8.46
N PHE A 287 -0.52 23.19 -9.57
CA PHE A 287 -1.02 24.56 -9.63
C PHE A 287 -2.52 24.49 -9.84
N ASP A 288 -3.30 25.11 -8.96
CA ASP A 288 -4.74 25.21 -9.10
C ASP A 288 -5.16 26.67 -9.09
N TYR A 289 -6.07 27.01 -9.99
CA TYR A 289 -6.70 28.32 -10.09
C TYR A 289 -8.21 28.14 -10.09
N SER A 290 -8.91 29.01 -9.36
CA SER A 290 -10.37 29.09 -9.40
C SER A 290 -10.83 30.54 -9.46
N ILE A 291 -11.94 30.75 -10.17
CA ILE A 291 -12.70 31.98 -10.16
C ILE A 291 -14.11 31.66 -9.69
N GLY A 292 -14.60 32.45 -8.75
CA GLY A 292 -15.94 32.38 -8.22
C GLY A 292 -16.76 33.58 -8.66
N LEU A 293 -17.96 33.32 -9.17
CA LEU A 293 -18.89 34.33 -9.66
C LEU A 293 -20.07 34.40 -8.69
N ALA A 294 -20.18 35.50 -7.96
CA ALA A 294 -21.26 35.80 -7.03
C ALA A 294 -21.88 37.17 -7.35
N GLU A 295 -23.04 37.47 -6.76
CA GLU A 295 -23.71 38.77 -6.96
C GLU A 295 -22.86 39.96 -6.49
N LEU A 296 -22.08 39.78 -5.42
CA LEU A 296 -21.18 40.79 -4.86
C LEU A 296 -19.92 41.04 -5.72
N GLY A 297 -19.69 40.20 -6.73
CA GLY A 297 -18.55 40.30 -7.63
C GLY A 297 -17.77 39.00 -7.77
N THR A 298 -16.60 39.10 -8.39
CA THR A 298 -15.76 37.95 -8.70
C THR A 298 -14.68 37.74 -7.65
N THR A 299 -14.51 36.52 -7.17
CA THR A 299 -13.39 36.13 -6.31
C THR A 299 -12.37 35.34 -7.11
N SER A 300 -11.08 35.58 -6.89
CA SER A 300 -10.01 34.85 -7.58
C SER A 300 -9.11 34.16 -6.57
N ARG A 301 -8.78 32.89 -6.84
CA ARG A 301 -8.08 32.03 -5.90
C ARG A 301 -6.98 31.27 -6.61
N ILE A 302 -5.76 31.35 -6.07
CA ILE A 302 -4.58 30.66 -6.59
C ILE A 302 -4.07 29.75 -5.49
N SER A 303 -3.72 28.51 -5.83
CA SER A 303 -3.03 27.62 -4.90
C SER A 303 -1.92 26.80 -5.55
N ILE A 304 -0.90 26.52 -4.76
CA ILE A 304 0.23 25.66 -5.12
C ILE A 304 0.31 24.54 -4.09
N THR A 305 0.35 23.30 -4.57
CA THR A 305 0.55 22.12 -3.74
C THR A 305 1.84 21.40 -4.12
N LEU A 306 2.72 21.18 -3.13
CA LEU A 306 3.96 20.42 -3.26
C LEU A 306 3.78 19.04 -2.59
N LYS A 307 3.93 17.97 -3.37
CA LYS A 307 3.98 16.58 -2.87
C LYS A 307 5.42 16.08 -2.81
N PHE A 308 5.93 15.80 -1.61
CA PHE A 308 7.35 15.51 -1.42
C PHE A 308 7.64 14.31 -0.51
N GLY A 309 8.87 13.83 -0.61
CA GLY A 309 9.33 12.60 0.03
C GLY A 309 8.78 11.33 -0.62
N ARG A 310 9.28 10.18 -0.17
CA ARG A 310 8.81 8.86 -0.62
C ARG A 310 7.37 8.63 -0.20
N SER A 311 6.57 8.03 -1.07
CA SER A 311 5.22 7.60 -0.71
C SER A 311 5.23 6.51 0.35
N VAL A 312 4.12 6.34 1.06
CA VAL A 312 3.90 5.21 1.95
C VAL A 312 4.08 3.88 1.21
N LEU A 313 3.58 3.79 -0.03
CA LEU A 313 3.70 2.59 -0.85
C LEU A 313 5.16 2.30 -1.22
N GLU A 314 5.90 3.31 -1.69
CA GLU A 314 7.34 3.18 -1.99
C GLU A 314 8.15 2.77 -0.75
N ARG A 315 7.84 3.34 0.41
CA ARG A 315 8.52 2.96 1.66
C ARG A 315 8.19 1.53 2.08
N ARG A 316 6.95 1.09 1.85
CA ARG A 316 6.53 -0.29 2.13
C ARG A 316 7.30 -1.26 1.26
N GLU A 317 7.33 -1.03 -0.05
CA GLU A 317 8.06 -1.85 -1.02
C GLU A 317 9.55 -1.94 -0.68
N GLU A 318 10.20 -0.82 -0.38
CA GLU A 318 11.61 -0.81 0.02
C GLU A 318 11.86 -1.57 1.34
N ASN A 319 10.96 -1.45 2.31
CA ASN A 319 11.08 -2.19 3.57
C ASN A 319 10.90 -3.69 3.36
N VAL A 320 9.95 -4.09 2.51
CA VAL A 320 9.75 -5.49 2.10
C VAL A 320 11.03 -6.02 1.45
N GLN A 321 11.60 -5.30 0.48
CA GLN A 321 12.86 -5.68 -0.17
C GLN A 321 14.01 -5.84 0.82
N LYS A 322 14.14 -4.92 1.80
CA LYS A 322 15.17 -5.04 2.85
C LYS A 322 14.98 -6.27 3.73
N ILE A 323 13.74 -6.62 4.06
CA ILE A 323 13.45 -7.82 4.86
C ILE A 323 13.74 -9.08 4.04
N VAL A 324 13.31 -9.13 2.78
CA VAL A 324 13.62 -10.23 1.86
C VAL A 324 15.13 -10.39 1.70
N GLN A 325 15.89 -9.30 1.56
CA GLN A 325 17.35 -9.35 1.48
C GLN A 325 17.99 -9.96 2.74
N LYS A 326 17.52 -9.56 3.94
CA LYS A 326 17.96 -10.17 5.20
C LYS A 326 17.60 -11.66 5.26
N ALA A 327 16.44 -12.03 4.71
CA ALA A 327 15.99 -13.42 4.68
C ALA A 327 16.92 -14.26 3.80
N PHE A 328 17.32 -13.75 2.63
CA PHE A 328 18.32 -14.43 1.79
C PHE A 328 19.71 -14.52 2.45
N GLN A 329 20.13 -13.52 3.22
CA GLN A 329 21.37 -13.60 4.01
C GLN A 329 21.28 -14.69 5.11
N ALA A 330 20.14 -14.80 5.79
CA ALA A 330 19.91 -15.87 6.77
C ALA A 330 19.85 -17.26 6.11
N ALA A 331 19.30 -17.36 4.88
CA ALA A 331 19.30 -18.58 4.09
C ALA A 331 20.73 -19.01 3.69
N GLN A 332 21.60 -18.06 3.34
CA GLN A 332 23.03 -18.32 3.10
C GLN A 332 23.76 -18.82 4.35
N GLY A 333 23.35 -18.38 5.54
CA GLY A 333 23.83 -18.90 6.83
C GLY A 333 23.22 -20.23 7.25
N GLY A 334 22.18 -20.71 6.55
CA GLY A 334 21.51 -21.99 6.82
C GLY A 334 20.45 -21.96 7.93
N ASN A 335 20.09 -20.79 8.46
CA ASN A 335 19.04 -20.68 9.46
C ASN A 335 17.69 -20.39 8.79
N PHE A 336 17.03 -21.45 8.31
CA PHE A 336 15.79 -21.33 7.55
C PHE A 336 14.58 -20.91 8.40
N LEU A 337 14.62 -21.17 9.71
CA LEU A 337 13.60 -20.69 10.65
C LEU A 337 13.52 -19.15 10.65
N VAL A 338 14.67 -18.48 10.72
CA VAL A 338 14.75 -17.00 10.65
C VAL A 338 14.29 -16.50 9.28
N VAL A 339 14.55 -17.23 8.20
CA VAL A 339 14.04 -16.89 6.86
C VAL A 339 12.52 -16.89 6.85
N SER A 340 11.89 -17.94 7.39
CA SER A 340 10.43 -18.04 7.45
C SER A 340 9.82 -16.92 8.29
N GLU A 341 10.41 -16.59 9.43
CA GLU A 341 9.95 -15.48 10.29
C GLU A 341 10.04 -14.13 9.55
N GLN A 342 11.17 -13.87 8.88
CA GLN A 342 11.36 -12.63 8.13
C GLN A 342 10.44 -12.53 6.91
N LEU A 343 10.24 -13.61 6.17
CA LEU A 343 9.31 -13.62 5.04
C LEU A 343 7.86 -13.46 5.49
N GLN A 344 7.47 -14.04 6.64
CA GLN A 344 6.15 -13.81 7.23
C GLN A 344 5.97 -12.33 7.61
N ALA A 345 6.97 -11.72 8.25
CA ALA A 345 6.95 -10.29 8.56
C ALA A 345 6.88 -9.40 7.31
N ALA A 346 7.52 -9.82 6.20
CA ALA A 346 7.38 -9.15 4.91
C ALA A 346 5.97 -9.27 4.33
N GLN A 347 5.35 -10.46 4.43
CA GLN A 347 3.97 -10.71 3.98
C GLN A 347 2.96 -9.91 4.80
N ASP A 348 3.17 -9.78 6.11
CA ASP A 348 2.29 -8.98 6.98
C ASP A 348 2.37 -7.48 6.66
N LEU A 349 3.53 -7.01 6.17
CA LEU A 349 3.71 -5.62 5.73
C LEU A 349 3.06 -5.34 4.37
N ASP A 350 3.16 -6.28 3.43
CA ASP A 350 2.48 -6.20 2.14
C ASP A 350 1.81 -7.53 1.73
N PRO A 351 0.55 -7.74 2.14
CA PRO A 351 -0.17 -8.98 1.83
C PRO A 351 -0.43 -9.19 0.34
N ALA A 352 -0.30 -8.14 -0.49
CA ALA A 352 -0.58 -8.22 -1.92
C ALA A 352 0.65 -8.61 -2.77
N ASP A 353 1.85 -8.65 -2.18
CA ASP A 353 3.07 -9.00 -2.91
C ASP A 353 3.12 -10.51 -3.21
N LYS A 354 2.88 -10.86 -4.46
CA LYS A 354 2.90 -12.25 -4.95
C LYS A 354 4.28 -12.91 -4.82
N ASN A 355 5.38 -12.15 -4.95
CA ASN A 355 6.72 -12.72 -4.86
C ASN A 355 6.99 -13.16 -3.42
N VAL A 356 6.61 -12.34 -2.44
CA VAL A 356 6.73 -12.69 -1.02
C VAL A 356 5.83 -13.87 -0.68
N GLN A 357 4.58 -13.93 -1.18
CA GLN A 357 3.69 -15.07 -0.98
C GLN A 357 4.33 -16.39 -1.43
N VAL A 358 4.89 -16.42 -2.64
CA VAL A 358 5.58 -17.61 -3.18
C VAL A 358 6.79 -17.99 -2.32
N LEU A 359 7.57 -17.01 -1.86
CA LEU A 359 8.72 -17.27 -0.98
C LEU A 359 8.28 -17.83 0.37
N VAL A 360 7.21 -17.30 0.98
CA VAL A 360 6.64 -17.81 2.23
C VAL A 360 6.22 -19.27 2.06
N GLU A 361 5.47 -19.61 1.02
CA GLU A 361 5.04 -20.98 0.73
C GLU A 361 6.23 -21.94 0.55
N LYS A 362 7.25 -21.51 -0.19
CA LYS A 362 8.48 -22.30 -0.40
C LYS A 362 9.23 -22.54 0.91
N PHE A 363 9.43 -21.49 1.72
CA PHE A 363 10.18 -21.63 2.97
C PHE A 363 9.38 -22.33 4.07
N GLN A 364 8.05 -22.30 4.06
CA GLN A 364 7.23 -23.17 4.90
C GLN A 364 7.49 -24.65 4.59
N LYS A 365 7.58 -25.03 3.30
CA LYS A 365 7.95 -26.40 2.90
C LYS A 365 9.36 -26.76 3.35
N VAL A 366 10.33 -25.85 3.19
CA VAL A 366 11.72 -26.05 3.64
C VAL A 366 11.76 -26.27 5.14
N VAL A 367 11.23 -25.35 5.95
CA VAL A 367 11.31 -25.41 7.41
C VAL A 367 10.57 -26.62 7.99
N SER A 368 9.49 -27.07 7.35
CA SER A 368 8.77 -28.30 7.76
C SER A 368 9.64 -29.56 7.71
N ALA A 369 10.67 -29.56 6.87
CA ALA A 369 11.57 -30.69 6.67
C ALA A 369 12.95 -30.39 7.30
N VAL A 370 13.61 -29.33 6.83
CA VAL A 370 14.94 -28.92 7.26
C VAL A 370 14.86 -27.51 7.86
N PRO A 371 14.70 -27.38 9.20
CA PRO A 371 14.60 -26.06 9.85
C PRO A 371 15.95 -25.33 9.94
N SER A 372 17.06 -26.08 9.88
CA SER A 372 18.42 -25.54 9.93
C SER A 372 19.39 -26.44 9.16
N ALA A 373 20.31 -25.82 8.43
CA ALA A 373 21.48 -26.42 7.80
C ALA A 373 22.71 -25.54 8.07
N MET A 374 22.89 -25.15 9.34
CA MET A 374 24.04 -24.38 9.80
C MET A 374 25.30 -25.25 9.87
N GLY A 375 26.48 -24.63 9.78
CA GLY A 375 27.78 -25.32 9.87
C GLY A 375 28.51 -25.46 8.53
N GLY A 376 29.77 -25.87 8.61
CA GLY A 376 30.69 -25.97 7.47
C GLY A 376 30.68 -27.32 6.76
N GLU A 377 29.83 -28.26 7.17
CA GLU A 377 29.74 -29.58 6.55
C GLU A 377 29.33 -29.47 5.07
N GLU A 378 29.86 -30.36 4.24
CA GLU A 378 29.60 -30.37 2.80
C GLU A 378 28.11 -30.61 2.51
N ALA A 379 27.47 -31.52 3.26
CA ALA A 379 26.03 -31.78 3.18
C ALA A 379 25.18 -30.54 3.54
N ALA A 380 25.55 -29.81 4.60
CA ALA A 380 24.89 -28.58 4.99
C ALA A 380 25.07 -27.47 3.92
N THR A 381 26.27 -27.37 3.34
CA THR A 381 26.57 -26.41 2.27
C THR A 381 25.76 -26.67 1.01
N MET A 382 25.67 -27.92 0.57
CA MET A 382 24.86 -28.33 -0.58
C MET A 382 23.37 -28.15 -0.30
N THR A 383 22.92 -28.40 0.94
CA THR A 383 21.54 -28.12 1.35
C THR A 383 21.20 -26.63 1.21
N ARG A 384 22.09 -25.74 1.67
CA ARG A 384 21.91 -24.29 1.52
C ARG A 384 21.87 -23.87 0.05
N GLN A 385 22.76 -24.39 -0.79
CA GLN A 385 22.75 -24.11 -2.23
C GLN A 385 21.45 -24.57 -2.88
N GLY A 386 20.97 -25.78 -2.55
CA GLY A 386 19.72 -26.31 -3.06
C GLY A 386 18.50 -25.50 -2.65
N VAL A 387 18.42 -25.09 -1.38
CA VAL A 387 17.34 -24.23 -0.87
C VAL A 387 17.36 -22.84 -1.51
N LEU A 388 18.54 -22.23 -1.70
CA LEU A 388 18.66 -20.94 -2.38
C LEU A 388 18.25 -21.01 -3.85
N ALA A 389 18.64 -22.07 -4.56
CA ALA A 389 18.19 -22.31 -5.94
C ALA A 389 16.67 -22.52 -6.00
N TYR A 390 16.10 -23.27 -5.05
CA TYR A 390 14.66 -23.48 -4.93
C TYR A 390 13.90 -22.15 -4.72
N ALA A 391 14.41 -21.29 -3.84
CA ALA A 391 13.88 -19.95 -3.61
C ALA A 391 13.88 -19.09 -4.88
N ASN A 392 14.96 -19.15 -5.66
CA ASN A 392 15.11 -18.44 -6.94
C ASN A 392 14.40 -19.10 -8.13
N ASN A 393 13.61 -20.15 -7.88
CA ASN A 393 12.85 -20.87 -8.90
C ASN A 393 13.71 -21.66 -9.91
N ASP A 394 14.97 -21.94 -9.57
CA ASP A 394 15.85 -22.83 -10.34
C ASP A 394 15.74 -24.25 -9.79
N LEU A 395 14.69 -24.95 -10.20
CA LEU A 395 14.35 -26.29 -9.71
C LEU A 395 15.42 -27.33 -10.07
N LYS A 396 16.05 -27.22 -11.25
CA LYS A 396 17.06 -28.19 -11.71
C LYS A 396 18.31 -28.14 -10.83
N THR A 397 18.82 -26.94 -10.57
CA THR A 397 19.96 -26.74 -9.67
C THR A 397 19.59 -27.09 -8.24
N ALA A 398 18.37 -26.77 -7.80
CA ALA A 398 17.88 -27.15 -6.48
C ALA A 398 17.90 -28.66 -6.25
N VAL A 399 17.31 -29.44 -7.18
CA VAL A 399 17.30 -30.91 -7.10
C VAL A 399 18.72 -31.47 -7.14
N GLY A 400 19.57 -30.97 -8.03
CA GLY A 400 20.96 -31.41 -8.12
C GLY A 400 21.74 -31.25 -6.80
N ALA A 401 21.66 -30.06 -6.20
CA ALA A 401 22.34 -29.78 -4.94
C ALA A 401 21.73 -30.55 -3.75
N LEU A 402 20.40 -30.69 -3.69
CA LEU A 402 19.74 -31.47 -2.63
C LEU A 402 20.04 -32.98 -2.73
N ARG A 403 20.14 -33.54 -3.93
CA ARG A 403 20.60 -34.93 -4.15
C ARG A 403 22.01 -35.12 -3.65
N GLN A 404 22.93 -34.23 -4.02
CA GLN A 404 24.31 -34.27 -3.53
C GLN A 404 24.38 -34.16 -2.00
N ALA A 405 23.58 -33.28 -1.40
CA ALA A 405 23.47 -33.17 0.05
C ALA A 405 22.98 -34.49 0.68
N TYR A 406 21.95 -35.12 0.11
CA TYR A 406 21.39 -36.36 0.62
C TYR A 406 22.37 -37.54 0.48
N TYR A 407 23.13 -37.64 -0.62
CA TYR A 407 24.13 -38.69 -0.80
C TYR A 407 25.29 -38.60 0.20
N LYS A 408 25.56 -37.40 0.74
CA LYS A 408 26.56 -37.19 1.78
C LYS A 408 26.04 -37.56 3.18
N ASP A 409 24.73 -37.49 3.40
CA ASP A 409 24.07 -37.93 4.63
C ASP A 409 22.78 -38.73 4.36
N PRO A 410 22.89 -40.00 3.94
CA PRO A 410 21.72 -40.80 3.52
C PRO A 410 20.75 -41.13 4.66
N ARG A 411 21.15 -40.92 5.92
CA ARG A 411 20.32 -41.15 7.12
C ARG A 411 19.37 -39.99 7.39
N ASN A 412 19.49 -38.88 6.66
CA ASN A 412 18.69 -37.70 6.86
C ASN A 412 17.32 -37.81 6.17
N GLU A 413 16.38 -38.50 6.82
CA GLU A 413 15.00 -38.66 6.33
C GLU A 413 14.29 -37.32 6.09
N LYS A 414 14.66 -36.31 6.90
CA LYS A 414 14.15 -34.94 6.76
C LYS A 414 14.58 -34.29 5.46
N LEU A 415 15.87 -34.40 5.11
CA LEU A 415 16.41 -33.91 3.85
C LEU A 415 15.81 -34.66 2.65
N LEU A 416 15.62 -35.97 2.77
CA LEU A 416 14.94 -36.78 1.75
C LEU A 416 13.49 -36.32 1.51
N SER A 417 12.75 -36.00 2.59
CA SER A 417 11.40 -35.46 2.51
C SER A 417 11.35 -34.13 1.76
N LEU A 418 12.31 -33.23 2.03
CA LEU A 418 12.42 -31.97 1.28
C LEU A 418 12.75 -32.21 -0.20
N LEU A 419 13.74 -33.06 -0.47
CA LEU A 419 14.18 -33.41 -1.82
C LEU A 419 13.01 -33.97 -2.64
N ASN A 420 12.27 -34.94 -2.11
CA ASN A 420 11.13 -35.55 -2.80
C ASN A 420 9.99 -34.57 -3.10
N LYS A 421 9.80 -33.54 -2.24
CA LYS A 421 8.83 -32.46 -2.51
C LYS A 421 9.30 -31.59 -3.68
N VAL A 422 10.58 -31.21 -3.69
CA VAL A 422 11.16 -30.37 -4.76
C VAL A 422 11.23 -31.13 -6.10
N GLU A 423 11.56 -32.42 -6.07
CA GLU A 423 11.57 -33.30 -7.26
C GLU A 423 10.17 -33.45 -7.87
N ALA A 424 9.13 -33.60 -7.03
CA ALA A 424 7.76 -33.65 -7.50
C ALA A 424 7.34 -32.34 -8.18
N GLU A 425 7.73 -31.18 -7.64
CA GLU A 425 7.47 -29.87 -8.28
C GLU A 425 8.25 -29.69 -9.59
N ALA A 426 9.44 -30.29 -9.67
CA ALA A 426 10.27 -30.27 -10.87
C ALA A 426 9.83 -31.30 -11.94
N ASN A 427 8.84 -32.15 -11.66
CA ASN A 427 8.50 -33.34 -12.45
C ASN A 427 9.71 -34.25 -12.72
N MET A 428 10.58 -34.41 -11.74
CA MET A 428 11.75 -35.29 -11.79
C MET A 428 11.49 -36.58 -10.99
N GLU A 429 12.19 -37.65 -11.33
CA GLU A 429 12.11 -38.92 -10.58
C GLU A 429 12.50 -38.70 -9.11
N LYS A 430 11.75 -39.33 -8.21
CA LYS A 430 11.95 -39.23 -6.76
C LYS A 430 13.15 -40.05 -6.31
N THR A 431 13.91 -39.50 -5.38
CA THR A 431 15.01 -40.22 -4.73
C THR A 431 14.47 -41.21 -3.69
N GLU A 432 14.89 -42.47 -3.79
CA GLU A 432 14.52 -43.52 -2.83
C GLU A 432 15.55 -43.64 -1.70
N PRO A 433 15.14 -44.01 -0.47
CA PRO A 433 16.07 -44.35 0.58
C PRO A 433 16.88 -45.60 0.19
N PRO A 434 18.15 -45.71 0.62
CA PRO A 434 18.96 -46.90 0.37
C PRO A 434 18.32 -48.14 1.02
N LYS A 435 18.25 -49.27 0.30
CA LYS A 435 17.58 -50.50 0.73
C LYS A 435 18.59 -51.64 0.93
N GLY A 436 19.03 -51.87 2.17
CA GLY A 436 19.86 -53.04 2.51
C GLY A 436 20.49 -52.97 3.91
N PRO A 437 20.99 -54.09 4.47
CA PRO A 437 21.79 -54.07 5.69
C PRO A 437 23.19 -53.53 5.38
N GLU A 438 23.60 -52.52 6.15
CA GLU A 438 24.93 -51.87 6.17
C GLU A 438 25.56 -51.48 4.81
N LEU A 439 25.49 -50.17 4.52
CA LEU A 439 26.44 -49.42 3.66
C LEU A 439 26.56 -49.87 2.19
N PHE A 440 25.44 -49.95 1.46
CA PHE A 440 25.47 -49.89 0.00
C PHE A 440 25.49 -48.43 -0.46
N THR A 441 26.51 -48.00 -1.21
CA THR A 441 26.43 -46.75 -1.99
C THR A 441 25.33 -46.87 -3.07
N PRO A 442 24.81 -45.78 -3.67
CA PRO A 442 23.83 -45.88 -4.76
C PRO A 442 24.31 -46.73 -5.94
N ILE A 443 25.63 -46.76 -6.17
CA ILE A 443 26.28 -47.62 -7.15
C ILE A 443 26.14 -49.08 -6.70
N ASP A 444 26.49 -49.38 -5.45
CA ASP A 444 26.36 -50.73 -4.92
C ASP A 444 24.90 -51.22 -4.96
N GLN A 445 23.93 -50.34 -4.67
CA GLN A 445 22.50 -50.69 -4.74
C GLN A 445 22.09 -51.04 -6.16
N LYS A 446 22.49 -50.23 -7.16
CA LYS A 446 22.23 -50.55 -8.57
C LYS A 446 22.90 -51.86 -8.98
N VAL A 447 24.09 -52.16 -8.45
CA VAL A 447 24.79 -53.43 -8.66
C VAL A 447 23.98 -54.59 -8.06
N PHE A 448 23.46 -54.43 -6.83
CA PHE A 448 22.60 -55.43 -6.18
C PHE A 448 21.30 -55.65 -6.96
N ASP A 449 20.59 -54.58 -7.33
CA ASP A 449 19.36 -54.64 -8.13
C ASP A 449 19.60 -55.32 -9.48
N ALA A 450 20.72 -55.02 -10.15
CA ALA A 450 21.08 -55.64 -11.41
C ALA A 450 21.32 -57.15 -11.25
N ARG A 451 21.99 -57.58 -10.18
CA ARG A 451 22.17 -59.02 -9.87
C ARG A 451 20.85 -59.72 -9.56
N GLN A 452 19.96 -59.08 -8.80
CA GLN A 452 18.62 -59.63 -8.54
C GLN A 452 17.78 -59.74 -9.82
N ALA A 453 17.82 -58.72 -10.68
CA ALA A 453 17.13 -58.76 -11.97
C ALA A 453 17.61 -59.91 -12.87
N ILE A 454 18.90 -60.25 -12.83
CA ILE A 454 19.43 -61.45 -13.51
C ILE A 454 18.84 -62.74 -12.92
N LEU A 455 18.79 -62.87 -11.58
CA LEU A 455 18.22 -64.03 -10.90
C LEU A 455 16.72 -64.21 -11.18
N GLU A 456 16.00 -63.10 -11.34
CA GLU A 456 14.57 -63.08 -11.69
C GLU A 456 14.30 -63.25 -13.20
N GLY A 457 15.33 -63.40 -14.04
CA GLY A 457 15.20 -63.54 -15.49
C GLY A 457 14.84 -62.24 -16.23
N LYS A 458 14.94 -61.08 -15.58
CA LYS A 458 14.62 -59.75 -16.13
C LYS A 458 15.87 -59.07 -16.69
N TYR A 459 16.44 -59.63 -17.76
CA TYR A 459 17.74 -59.19 -18.31
C TYR A 459 17.75 -57.75 -18.83
N ASP A 460 16.66 -57.28 -19.43
CA ASP A 460 16.56 -55.88 -19.91
C ASP A 460 16.66 -54.85 -18.77
N VAL A 461 16.08 -55.20 -17.60
CA VAL A 461 16.15 -54.37 -16.40
C VAL A 461 17.57 -54.34 -15.86
N ALA A 462 18.26 -55.50 -15.84
CA ALA A 462 19.66 -55.59 -15.42
C ALA A 462 20.57 -54.72 -16.32
N ILE A 463 20.39 -54.79 -17.64
CA ILE A 463 21.16 -54.00 -18.61
C ILE A 463 20.95 -52.50 -18.38
N LYS A 464 19.70 -52.05 -18.18
CA LYS A 464 19.41 -50.64 -17.91
C LYS A 464 20.08 -50.16 -16.62
N LYS A 465 20.01 -50.97 -15.54
CA LYS A 465 20.65 -50.63 -14.26
C LYS A 465 22.17 -50.55 -14.37
N CYS A 466 22.80 -51.44 -15.14
CA CYS A 466 24.23 -51.38 -15.43
C CYS A 466 24.60 -50.17 -16.29
N GLN A 467 23.77 -49.79 -17.27
CA GLN A 467 23.99 -48.58 -18.06
C GLN A 467 23.96 -47.33 -17.18
N ASP A 468 22.99 -47.21 -16.27
CA ASP A 468 22.93 -46.10 -15.32
C ASP A 468 24.20 -46.02 -14.44
N ILE A 469 24.82 -47.16 -14.08
CA ILE A 469 26.09 -47.18 -13.34
C ILE A 469 27.22 -46.67 -14.23
N MET A 470 27.30 -47.14 -15.48
CA MET A 470 28.34 -46.73 -16.42
C MET A 470 28.22 -45.26 -16.86
N ASP A 471 27.02 -44.69 -16.85
CA ASP A 471 26.81 -43.26 -17.09
C ASP A 471 27.40 -42.39 -15.95
N LEU A 472 27.46 -42.95 -14.73
CA LEU A 472 28.09 -42.31 -13.57
C LEU A 472 29.60 -42.62 -13.47
N ASN A 473 30.00 -43.85 -13.81
CA ASN A 473 31.38 -44.32 -13.81
C ASN A 473 31.66 -45.21 -15.05
N PRO A 474 32.15 -44.63 -16.16
CA PRO A 474 32.31 -45.34 -17.44
C PRO A 474 33.26 -46.53 -17.44
N ASN A 475 34.11 -46.69 -16.42
CA ASN A 475 35.09 -47.78 -16.30
C ASN A 475 34.74 -48.75 -15.15
N ASP A 476 33.49 -48.78 -14.70
CA ASP A 476 33.07 -49.71 -13.65
C ASP A 476 33.10 -51.17 -14.14
N SER A 477 34.12 -51.92 -13.71
CA SER A 477 34.31 -53.32 -14.12
C SER A 477 33.16 -54.22 -13.68
N THR A 478 32.55 -53.94 -12.53
CA THR A 478 31.46 -54.75 -11.96
C THR A 478 30.19 -54.62 -12.80
N ALA A 479 29.82 -53.40 -13.21
CA ALA A 479 28.70 -53.15 -14.10
C ALA A 479 28.90 -53.79 -15.47
N MET A 480 30.10 -53.69 -16.05
CA MET A 480 30.43 -54.34 -17.34
C MET A 480 30.36 -55.86 -17.27
N LYS A 481 30.81 -56.47 -16.17
CA LYS A 481 30.70 -57.93 -15.95
C LYS A 481 29.23 -58.37 -15.93
N ILE A 482 28.41 -57.72 -15.11
CA ILE A 482 26.98 -58.03 -14.95
C ILE A 482 26.23 -57.81 -16.26
N MET A 483 26.49 -56.70 -16.96
CA MET A 483 25.88 -56.39 -18.25
C MET A 483 26.29 -57.39 -19.33
N GLY A 484 27.56 -57.81 -19.36
CA GLY A 484 28.04 -58.87 -20.25
C GLY A 484 27.37 -60.21 -19.98
N SER A 485 27.19 -60.58 -18.71
CA SER A 485 26.42 -61.78 -18.33
C SER A 485 24.95 -61.70 -18.72
N ALA A 486 24.32 -60.52 -18.61
CA ALA A 486 22.94 -60.32 -19.06
C ALA A 486 22.81 -60.47 -20.60
N PHE A 487 23.77 -59.94 -21.38
CA PHE A 487 23.80 -60.15 -22.83
C PHE A 487 24.05 -61.60 -23.22
N PHE A 488 24.91 -62.32 -22.48
CA PHE A 488 25.11 -63.74 -22.70
C PHE A 488 23.83 -64.56 -22.47
N LEU A 489 23.06 -64.24 -21.42
CA LEU A 489 21.78 -64.89 -21.12
C LEU A 489 20.67 -64.53 -22.13
N LEU A 490 20.83 -63.43 -22.86
CA LEU A 490 19.98 -63.03 -24.00
C LEU A 490 20.45 -63.59 -25.35
N ASP A 491 21.42 -64.52 -25.35
CA ASP A 491 22.04 -65.11 -26.54
C ASP A 491 22.79 -64.10 -27.43
N ASP A 492 23.11 -62.91 -26.91
CA ASP A 492 23.93 -61.91 -27.60
C ASP A 492 25.41 -62.04 -27.23
N HIS A 493 26.03 -63.07 -27.80
CA HIS A 493 27.43 -63.37 -27.59
C HIS A 493 28.39 -62.27 -28.08
N THR A 494 28.00 -61.45 -29.05
CA THR A 494 28.85 -60.40 -29.61
C THR A 494 29.05 -59.24 -28.63
N ARG A 495 27.96 -58.76 -28.02
CA ARG A 495 28.01 -57.68 -27.02
C ARG A 495 28.60 -58.18 -25.70
N ALA A 496 28.30 -59.42 -25.31
CA ALA A 496 28.90 -60.05 -24.14
C ALA A 496 30.44 -60.12 -24.27
N ARG A 497 30.95 -60.62 -25.40
CA ARG A 497 32.40 -60.69 -25.67
C ARG A 497 33.05 -59.31 -25.57
N LYS A 498 32.46 -58.29 -26.21
CA LYS A 498 33.01 -56.93 -26.22
C LYS A 498 33.14 -56.34 -24.81
N LEU A 499 32.11 -56.50 -23.97
CA LEU A 499 32.11 -55.99 -22.60
C LEU A 499 33.12 -56.74 -21.72
N TRP A 500 33.17 -58.07 -21.81
CA TRP A 500 34.12 -58.88 -21.06
C TRP A 500 35.58 -58.64 -21.48
N SER A 501 35.86 -58.47 -22.77
CA SER A 501 37.19 -58.05 -23.24
C SER A 501 37.59 -56.68 -22.68
N ARG A 502 36.64 -55.73 -22.62
CA ARG A 502 36.89 -54.41 -22.03
C ARG A 502 37.17 -54.49 -20.52
N VAL A 503 36.57 -55.44 -19.81
CA VAL A 503 36.89 -55.69 -18.40
C VAL A 503 38.34 -56.15 -18.24
N LEU A 504 38.85 -57.05 -19.10
CA LEU A 504 40.25 -57.49 -19.06
C LEU A 504 41.25 -56.38 -19.41
N GLU A 505 40.86 -55.37 -20.18
CA GLU A 505 41.67 -54.17 -20.42
C GLU A 505 41.77 -53.28 -19.17
N ILE A 506 40.74 -53.29 -18.32
CA ILE A 506 40.66 -52.47 -17.10
C ILE A 506 41.25 -53.21 -15.89
N ASP A 507 40.98 -54.51 -15.76
CA ASP A 507 41.51 -55.40 -14.74
C ASP A 507 42.07 -56.69 -15.38
N PRO A 508 43.37 -56.69 -15.76
CA PRO A 508 44.02 -57.85 -16.38
C PRO A 508 44.13 -59.09 -15.49
N ASN A 509 43.88 -58.96 -14.18
CA ASN A 509 44.00 -60.04 -13.20
C ASN A 509 42.65 -60.67 -12.80
N ASP A 510 41.54 -60.28 -13.45
CA ASP A 510 40.22 -60.86 -13.19
C ASP A 510 40.20 -62.36 -13.55
N LYS A 511 39.83 -63.19 -12.57
CA LYS A 511 39.86 -64.66 -12.69
C LYS A 511 38.60 -65.25 -13.32
N GLU A 512 37.50 -64.50 -13.38
CA GLU A 512 36.19 -64.99 -13.80
C GLU A 512 35.98 -64.78 -15.30
N ILE A 513 36.42 -63.64 -15.85
CA ILE A 513 36.21 -63.29 -17.25
C ILE A 513 36.87 -64.28 -18.24
N PRO A 514 38.10 -64.78 -18.04
CA PRO A 514 38.70 -65.77 -18.92
C PRO A 514 37.88 -67.06 -19.02
N GLU A 515 37.18 -67.44 -17.93
CA GLU A 515 36.27 -68.60 -17.94
C GLU A 515 34.96 -68.28 -18.67
N PHE A 516 34.41 -67.06 -18.50
CA PHE A 516 33.22 -66.63 -19.26
C PHE A 516 33.48 -66.57 -20.77
N LEU A 517 34.67 -66.14 -21.19
CA LEU A 517 35.05 -66.10 -22.60
C LEU A 517 35.19 -67.50 -23.23
N LYS A 518 35.60 -68.52 -22.47
CA LYS A 518 35.67 -69.92 -22.94
C LYS A 518 34.28 -70.53 -23.18
N GLN A 519 33.24 -70.02 -22.51
CA GLN A 519 31.86 -70.49 -22.67
C GLN A 519 31.20 -69.94 -23.94
N LEU A 520 31.78 -68.90 -24.55
CA LEU A 520 31.33 -68.41 -25.86
C LEU A 520 31.80 -69.39 -26.94
N ARG A 521 30.90 -69.78 -27.84
CA ARG A 521 31.27 -70.57 -29.01
C ARG A 521 32.34 -69.79 -29.82
N PRO A 522 33.40 -70.45 -30.32
CA PRO A 522 34.29 -69.84 -31.28
C PRO A 522 33.47 -69.46 -32.52
N GLU A 523 33.77 -68.29 -33.09
CA GLU A 523 33.21 -67.88 -34.38
C GLU A 523 33.63 -68.80 -35.52
#